data_AF-R6AQV0-F1
#
_entry.id   AF-R6AQV0-F1
#
_cell.length_a   1.000
_cell.length_b   1.000
_cell.length_c   1.000
_cell.angle_alpha   90.00
_cell.angle_beta   90.00
_cell.angle_gamma   90.00
#
_symmetry.space_group_name_H-M   'P 1'
#
loop_
_entity.id
_entity.type
_entity.pdbx_description
1 polymer ?
#
loop_
_entity_poly.entity_id
_entity_poly.type
_entity_poly.pdbx_seq_one_letter_code
_entity_poly.pdbx_strand_id
1 'polypeptide(L)' 'MAKRATATNWEAITRDDEGAMVNIDFDCLHCGYSTGVFISVGASGVGCLDGSWETDQSCPICDEDVIVECH' A
#
# COMPACT_ATOMS: atom_id res chain seq x y z
N MET A 1 14.66 5.07 9.70
CA MET A 1 14.06 3.72 9.67
C MET A 1 12.59 3.92 9.38
N ALA A 2 12.06 3.32 8.32
CA ALA A 2 10.65 3.43 7.98
C ALA A 2 9.79 2.84 9.11
N LYS A 3 8.71 3.51 9.49
CA LYS A 3 7.72 2.92 10.40
C LYS A 3 6.78 2.00 9.64
N ARG A 4 6.31 0.95 10.31
CA ARG A 4 5.33 0.01 9.75
C ARG A 4 3.92 0.50 10.10
N ALA A 5 3.08 0.71 9.10
CA ALA A 5 1.66 1.03 9.26
C ALA A 5 0.84 -0.16 8.74
N THR A 6 -0.28 -0.46 9.39
CA THR A 6 -1.24 -1.42 8.85
C THR A 6 -2.24 -0.65 7.98
N ALA A 7 -2.54 -1.16 6.79
CA ALA A 7 -3.57 -0.62 5.94
C ALA A 7 -4.92 -0.66 6.68
N THR A 8 -5.60 0.47 6.73
CA THR A 8 -6.98 0.55 7.24
C THR A 8 -7.97 -0.04 6.23
N ASN A 9 -7.65 0.09 4.94
CA ASN A 9 -8.38 -0.51 3.84
C ASN A 9 -7.44 -0.68 2.65
N TRP A 10 -7.65 -1.69 1.81
CA TRP A 10 -7.00 -1.79 0.52
C TRP A 10 -7.89 -2.52 -0.48
N GLU A 11 -7.80 -2.15 -1.75
CA GLU A 11 -8.56 -2.78 -2.83
C GLU A 11 -7.78 -2.81 -4.14
N ALA A 12 -7.89 -3.90 -4.89
CA ALA A 12 -7.43 -3.95 -6.27
C ALA A 12 -8.54 -3.37 -7.17
N ILE A 13 -8.29 -2.18 -7.74
CA ILE A 13 -9.22 -1.45 -8.62
C ILE A 13 -9.32 -2.15 -9.97
N THR A 14 -8.18 -2.57 -10.50
CA THR A 14 -8.06 -3.37 -11.72
C THR A 14 -7.05 -4.49 -11.47
N ARG A 15 -7.31 -5.66 -12.03
CA ARG A 15 -6.42 -6.83 -11.96
C ARG A 15 -6.57 -7.65 -13.23
N ASP A 16 -5.47 -7.82 -13.95
CA ASP A 16 -5.37 -8.60 -15.18
C ASP A 16 -4.03 -9.35 -15.26
N ASP A 17 -3.75 -9.94 -16.42
CA ASP A 17 -2.53 -10.72 -16.67
C ASP A 17 -1.26 -9.85 -16.74
N GLU A 18 -1.39 -8.53 -16.93
CA GLU A 18 -0.26 -7.58 -16.98
C GLU A 18 0.06 -6.99 -15.61
N GLY A 19 -0.93 -6.87 -14.73
CA GLY A 19 -0.74 -6.31 -13.41
C GLY A 19 -2.04 -6.03 -12.63
N ALA A 20 -1.90 -5.22 -11.59
CA ALA A 20 -3.01 -4.71 -10.82
C ALA A 20 -2.76 -3.25 -10.42
N MET A 21 -3.82 -2.46 -10.39
CA MET A 21 -3.83 -1.15 -9.73
C MET A 21 -4.48 -1.30 -8.36
N VAL A 22 -3.79 -0.87 -7.32
CA VAL A 22 -4.23 -1.06 -5.94
C VAL A 22 -4.35 0.28 -5.24
N ASN A 23 -5.49 0.52 -4.58
CA ASN A 23 -5.67 1.60 -3.62
C ASN A 23 -5.35 1.08 -2.22
N ILE A 24 -4.61 1.84 -1.43
CA ILE A 24 -4.26 1.50 -0.05
C ILE A 24 -4.48 2.72 0.82
N ASP A 25 -5.40 2.62 1.77
CA ASP A 25 -5.62 3.60 2.82
C ASP A 25 -4.90 3.16 4.10
N PHE A 26 -4.20 4.07 4.76
CA PHE A 26 -3.48 3.80 6.00
C PHE A 26 -3.34 5.05 6.87
N ASP A 27 -3.14 4.83 8.17
CA ASP A 27 -2.80 5.90 9.12
C ASP A 27 -1.29 6.06 9.23
N CYS A 28 -0.77 7.25 8.90
CA CYS A 28 0.67 7.48 8.95
C CYS A 28 1.16 7.64 10.40
N LEU A 29 2.04 6.74 10.85
CA LEU A 29 2.62 6.79 12.20
C LEU A 29 3.70 7.89 12.40
N HIS A 30 4.05 8.64 11.35
CA HIS A 30 4.95 9.80 11.45
C HIS A 30 4.17 11.08 11.78
N CYS A 31 3.14 11.40 10.98
CA CYS A 31 2.38 12.64 11.13
C CYS A 31 1.01 12.47 11.83
N GLY A 32 0.52 11.23 12.00
CA GLY A 32 -0.75 10.92 12.67
C GLY A 32 -2.01 11.16 11.83
N TYR A 33 -1.86 11.46 10.54
CA TYR A 33 -2.98 11.65 9.61
C TYR A 33 -3.28 10.39 8.81
N SER A 34 -4.56 10.15 8.56
CA SER A 34 -5.04 9.14 7.60
C SER A 34 -4.78 9.62 6.17
N THR A 35 -4.32 8.71 5.32
CA THR A 35 -3.97 8.98 3.93
C THR A 35 -4.19 7.75 3.07
N GLY A 36 -4.15 7.92 1.74
CA GLY A 36 -4.17 6.81 0.79
C GLY A 36 -3.16 6.98 -0.34
N VAL A 37 -2.76 5.86 -0.95
CA VAL A 37 -1.86 5.80 -2.10
C VAL A 37 -2.39 4.84 -3.16
N PHE A 38 -2.13 5.15 -4.42
CA PHE A 38 -2.38 4.27 -5.55
C PHE A 38 -1.07 3.71 -6.06
N ILE A 39 -1.00 2.39 -6.17
CA ILE A 39 0.21 1.70 -6.64
C ILE A 39 -0.11 0.79 -7.83
N SER A 40 0.88 0.60 -8.69
CA SER A 40 0.85 -0.41 -9.75
C SER A 40 1.68 -1.62 -9.34
N VAL A 41 1.05 -2.78 -9.31
CA VAL A 41 1.69 -4.08 -9.07
C VAL A 41 1.82 -4.79 -10.41
N GLY A 42 3.04 -5.10 -10.85
CA GLY A 42 3.24 -5.83 -12.11
C GLY A 42 2.81 -7.30 -12.01
N ALA A 43 2.64 -7.97 -13.15
CA ALA A 43 2.18 -9.35 -13.28
C ALA A 43 2.81 -10.34 -12.26
N SER A 44 4.11 -10.22 -11.99
CA SER A 44 4.82 -11.11 -11.05
C SER A 44 4.40 -10.95 -9.58
N GLY A 45 3.86 -9.79 -9.20
CA GLY A 45 3.41 -9.47 -7.84
C GLY A 45 1.91 -9.63 -7.63
N VAL A 46 1.11 -9.76 -8.70
CA VAL A 46 -0.35 -9.86 -8.61
C VAL A 46 -0.80 -11.05 -7.78
N GLY A 47 -0.09 -12.18 -7.84
CA GLY A 47 -0.38 -13.35 -7.02
C GLY A 47 -0.14 -13.15 -5.51
N CYS A 48 0.63 -12.14 -5.12
CA CYS A 48 0.85 -11.81 -3.71
C CYS A 48 -0.35 -11.09 -3.09
N LEU A 49 -1.23 -10.51 -3.91
CA LEU A 49 -2.43 -9.80 -3.44
C LEU A 49 -3.50 -10.74 -2.89
N ASP A 50 -3.39 -12.05 -3.08
CA ASP A 50 -4.36 -13.04 -2.58
C ASP A 50 -4.17 -13.41 -1.09
N GLY A 51 -3.17 -12.82 -0.42
CA GLY A 51 -2.89 -13.03 1.00
C GLY A 51 -2.45 -11.74 1.69
N SER A 52 -1.77 -11.86 2.82
CA SER A 52 -1.13 -10.70 3.44
C SER A 52 0.16 -10.35 2.71
N TRP A 53 0.35 -9.06 2.40
CA TRP A 53 1.52 -8.54 1.71
C TRP A 53 1.93 -7.19 2.30
N GLU A 54 3.14 -6.73 1.99
CA GLU A 54 3.64 -5.43 2.43
C GLU A 54 4.26 -4.67 1.26
N THR A 55 4.28 -3.34 1.38
CA THR A 55 4.88 -2.47 0.36
C THR A 55 5.51 -1.23 0.96
N ASP A 56 6.65 -0.81 0.41
CA ASP A 56 7.32 0.44 0.77
C ASP A 56 6.63 1.62 0.08
N GLN A 57 6.14 2.57 0.87
CA GLN A 57 5.44 3.77 0.41
C GLN A 57 6.02 5.01 1.07
N SER A 58 5.72 6.18 0.52
CA SER A 58 5.99 7.45 1.18
C SER A 58 4.66 8.11 1.51
N CYS A 59 4.52 8.62 2.74
CA CYS A 59 3.30 9.30 3.14
C CYS A 59 3.13 10.61 2.33
N PRO A 60 2.05 10.80 1.56
CA PRO A 60 1.90 11.98 0.71
C PRO A 60 1.64 13.29 1.49
N ILE A 61 1.54 13.22 2.82
CA ILE A 61 1.33 14.38 3.70
C ILE A 61 2.64 14.88 4.29
N CYS A 62 3.54 13.97 4.68
CA CYS A 62 4.78 14.32 5.39
C CYS A 62 6.06 13.83 4.70
N ASP A 63 5.92 13.17 3.54
CA ASP A 63 7.00 12.63 2.70
C ASP A 63 7.93 11.62 3.40
N GLU A 64 7.56 11.14 4.60
CA GLU A 64 8.29 10.12 5.33
C GLU A 64 7.99 8.71 4.78
N ASP A 65 9.03 7.88 4.73
CA ASP A 65 8.94 6.49 4.31
C ASP A 65 8.19 5.63 5.32
N VAL A 66 7.27 4.82 4.83
CA VAL A 66 6.40 3.93 5.59
C VAL A 66 6.27 2.57 4.89
N ILE A 67 6.40 1.49 5.65
CA ILE A 67 6.08 0.14 5.16
C ILE A 67 4.61 -0.09 5.48
N VAL A 68 3.78 -0.33 4.47
CA VAL A 68 2.35 -0.58 4.65
C VAL A 68 2.05 -2.07 4.55
N GLU A 69 1.56 -2.66 5.63
CA GLU A 69 1.11 -4.06 5.71
C GLU A 69 -0.37 -4.14 5.33
N CYS A 70 -0.68 -4.95 4.31
CA CYS A 70 -2.03 -5.19 3.81
C CYS A 70 -2.46 -6.62 4.19
N HIS A 71 -3.59 -6.76 4.88
CA HIS A 71 -4.14 -8.04 5.35
C HIS A 71 -5.44 -8.41 4.66
#